data_AF-A0A7S1BFI7-F1
#
_entry.id   AF-A0A7S1BFI7-F1
#
_cell.length_a   1.000
_cell.length_b   1.000
_cell.length_c   1.000
_cell.angle_alpha   90.00
_cell.angle_beta   90.00
_cell.angle_gamma   90.00
#
_symmetry.space_group_name_H-M   'P 1'
#
loop_
_entity.id
_entity.type
_entity.pdbx_description
1 polymer ?
#
loop_
_entity_poly.entity_id
_entity_poly.type
_entity_poly.pdbx_seq_one_letter_code
_entity_poly.pdbx_strand_id
1 'polypeptide(L)'
;FEKELKSTILTDIPFTQDAGGWWVADTVMFRFPKGVVIGAKSSTCEYGEGTFSVNSESDTNGNCPEGDGSVTFGRSNIASGKWSSVLGGYRNTASGKYASVLGGSDNTASGENSSVSGGSNNIASS
;
A
#
# COMPACT_ATOMS: atom_id res chain seq x y z
N PHE A 1 31.04 -30.47 12.74
CA PHE A 1 30.58 -29.17 13.28
C PHE A 1 29.62 -28.55 12.28
N GLU A 2 28.39 -29.06 12.21
CA GLU A 2 27.33 -28.39 11.45
C GLU A 2 26.80 -27.21 12.24
N LYS A 3 26.55 -26.11 11.55
CA LYS A 3 25.94 -24.91 12.12
C LYS A 3 24.48 -24.92 11.72
N GLU A 4 23.60 -25.39 12.61
CA GLU A 4 22.16 -25.46 12.35
C GLU A 4 21.62 -24.10 11.91
N LEU A 5 21.18 -24.02 10.65
CA LEU A 5 20.16 -23.06 10.23
C LEU A 5 18.81 -23.66 10.62
N LYS A 6 18.26 -23.22 11.77
CA LYS A 6 16.90 -23.60 12.18
C LYS A 6 15.88 -22.95 11.24
N SER A 7 15.52 -23.70 10.20
CA SER A 7 14.30 -23.50 9.44
C SER A 7 13.12 -23.96 10.30
N THR A 8 12.40 -23.02 10.92
CA THR A 8 11.14 -23.32 11.61
C THR A 8 10.03 -23.40 10.57
N ILE A 9 9.53 -24.61 10.31
CA ILE A 9 8.40 -24.84 9.41
C ILE A 9 7.10 -24.47 10.16
N LEU A 10 6.31 -23.54 9.61
CA LEU A 10 4.96 -23.20 10.09
C LEU A 10 3.96 -24.18 9.44
N THR A 11 3.48 -25.18 10.19
CA THR A 11 2.70 -26.31 9.61
C THR A 11 1.18 -26.22 9.75
N ASP A 12 0.65 -25.24 10.49
CA ASP A 12 -0.76 -24.81 10.46
C ASP A 12 -0.74 -23.29 10.25
N ILE A 13 -1.51 -22.72 9.31
CA ILE A 13 -1.38 -21.28 9.03
C ILE A 13 -2.03 -20.41 10.11
N PRO A 14 -1.25 -19.51 10.73
CA PRO A 14 -0.70 -19.80 12.07
C PRO A 14 -1.24 -18.85 13.15
N PHE A 15 -2.42 -18.31 12.92
CA PHE A 15 -2.60 -16.89 13.13
C PHE A 15 -3.26 -16.55 14.49
N THR A 16 -2.65 -15.65 15.28
CA THR A 16 -3.16 -15.14 16.59
C THR A 16 -2.55 -13.77 16.95
N GLN A 17 -3.37 -12.79 17.35
CA GLN A 17 -2.90 -11.40 17.56
C GLN A 17 -1.91 -11.27 18.74
N ASP A 18 -0.81 -10.56 18.53
CA ASP A 18 0.18 -10.28 19.59
C ASP A 18 -0.20 -9.09 20.50
N ALA A 19 0.52 -8.97 21.63
CA ALA A 19 0.34 -7.88 22.59
C ALA A 19 0.79 -6.49 22.06
N GLY A 20 1.49 -6.43 20.92
CA GLY A 20 1.84 -5.21 20.20
C GLY A 20 0.72 -4.72 19.26
N GLY A 21 -0.38 -5.47 19.16
CA GLY A 21 -1.56 -5.10 18.38
C GLY A 21 -1.61 -5.73 16.99
N TRP A 22 -0.69 -6.61 16.62
CA TRP A 22 -0.56 -7.14 15.27
C TRP A 22 -1.51 -8.29 15.01
N TRP A 23 -2.57 -8.00 14.25
CA TRP A 23 -3.52 -9.00 13.82
C TRP A 23 -3.01 -9.83 12.65
N VAL A 24 -3.64 -10.99 12.62
CA VAL A 24 -3.40 -12.20 11.87
C VAL A 24 -4.67 -13.04 12.12
N ALA A 25 -5.11 -13.86 11.16
CA ALA A 25 -6.44 -14.48 11.13
C ALA A 25 -6.96 -15.26 12.35
N ASP A 26 -8.27 -15.14 12.59
CA ASP A 26 -9.07 -16.15 13.31
C ASP A 26 -9.89 -17.00 12.32
N THR A 27 -10.81 -17.85 12.82
CA THR A 27 -11.70 -18.71 12.03
C THR A 27 -12.64 -17.97 11.08
N VAL A 28 -12.91 -16.66 11.24
CA VAL A 28 -13.79 -15.89 10.33
C VAL A 28 -13.11 -14.79 9.52
N MET A 29 -12.03 -14.14 9.97
CA MET A 29 -11.44 -13.01 9.23
C MET A 29 -9.91 -12.90 9.35
N PHE A 30 -9.27 -12.42 8.26
CA PHE A 30 -7.89 -11.94 8.25
C PHE A 30 -7.86 -10.43 8.53
N ARG A 31 -6.90 -9.95 9.34
CA ARG A 31 -6.72 -8.52 9.62
C ARG A 31 -5.24 -8.20 9.61
N PHE A 32 -4.88 -7.05 9.04
CA PHE A 32 -3.51 -6.62 8.80
C PHE A 32 -3.35 -5.15 9.22
N PRO A 33 -2.96 -4.86 10.48
CA PRO A 33 -3.06 -3.50 11.02
C PRO A 33 -2.03 -2.51 10.45
N LYS A 34 -0.91 -2.96 9.89
CA LYS A 34 -0.04 -2.10 9.05
C LYS A 34 -0.47 -2.08 7.60
N GLY A 35 -0.83 -3.24 7.06
CA GLY A 35 -1.28 -3.37 5.69
C GLY A 35 -0.79 -4.62 5.00
N VAL A 36 -1.11 -4.73 3.72
CA VAL A 36 -0.78 -5.84 2.83
C VAL A 36 -0.06 -5.30 1.61
N VAL A 37 1.03 -5.95 1.21
CA VAL A 37 1.75 -5.65 -0.03
C VAL A 37 1.77 -6.93 -0.88
N ILE A 38 1.24 -6.84 -2.10
CA ILE A 38 1.28 -7.88 -3.11
C ILE A 38 2.17 -7.38 -4.25
N GLY A 39 3.24 -8.13 -4.56
CA GLY A 39 4.31 -7.71 -5.45
C GLY A 39 5.49 -7.10 -4.68
N ALA A 40 6.15 -6.10 -5.25
CA ALA A 40 7.34 -5.48 -4.68
C ALA A 40 6.98 -4.43 -3.60
N LYS A 41 7.59 -4.57 -2.42
CA LYS A 41 7.63 -3.50 -1.41
C LYS A 41 8.72 -2.49 -1.78
N SER A 42 8.36 -1.21 -1.83
CA SER A 42 9.35 -0.13 -1.96
C SER A 42 10.23 -0.04 -0.71
N SER A 43 11.54 0.17 -0.93
CA SER A 43 12.52 0.46 0.12
C SER A 43 12.66 1.96 0.43
N THR A 44 12.14 2.84 -0.43
CA THR A 44 12.25 4.30 -0.30
C THR A 44 11.05 4.93 0.41
N CYS A 45 10.03 4.14 0.77
CA CYS A 45 8.74 4.65 1.23
C CYS A 45 8.39 4.11 2.62
N GLU A 46 7.89 5.01 3.46
CA GLU A 46 7.37 4.71 4.79
C GLU A 46 5.89 4.34 4.67
N TYR A 47 5.54 3.07 4.87
CA TYR A 47 4.16 2.60 4.71
C TYR A 47 3.34 3.00 5.94
N GLY A 48 2.17 3.62 5.70
CA GLY A 48 1.24 3.98 6.77
C GLY A 48 0.54 2.76 7.40
N GLU A 49 -0.24 3.01 8.46
CA GLU A 49 -1.06 1.95 9.08
C GLU A 49 -2.25 1.55 8.19
N GLY A 50 -2.71 0.30 8.25
CA GLY A 50 -3.90 -0.19 7.52
C GLY A 50 -3.85 -0.07 5.98
N THR A 51 -2.67 -0.15 5.36
CA THR A 51 -2.47 0.11 3.92
C THR A 51 -2.74 -1.10 3.02
N PHE A 52 -2.98 -0.87 1.72
CA PHE A 52 -2.98 -1.95 0.72
C PHE A 52 -2.24 -1.54 -0.55
N SER A 53 -1.18 -2.28 -0.90
CA SER A 53 -0.41 -2.10 -2.14
C SER A 53 -0.49 -3.33 -3.01
N VAL A 54 -0.77 -3.14 -4.30
CA VAL A 54 -0.69 -4.21 -5.32
C VAL A 54 0.06 -3.70 -6.55
N ASN A 55 1.17 -4.33 -6.89
CA ASN A 55 1.86 -4.13 -8.17
C ASN A 55 2.30 -5.46 -8.80
N SER A 56 2.89 -5.40 -9.99
CA SER A 56 3.50 -6.58 -10.63
C SER A 56 4.88 -6.84 -10.03
N GLU A 57 5.24 -8.10 -9.82
CA GLU A 57 6.59 -8.53 -9.41
C GLU A 57 7.71 -8.08 -10.37
N SER A 58 7.36 -7.73 -11.61
CA SER A 58 8.29 -7.15 -12.60
C SER A 58 8.67 -5.69 -12.32
N ASP A 59 7.98 -4.99 -11.42
CA ASP A 59 8.29 -3.62 -11.01
C ASP A 59 8.91 -3.58 -9.62
N THR A 60 10.25 -3.50 -9.56
CA THR A 60 11.03 -3.48 -8.31
C THR A 60 10.84 -2.22 -7.47
N ASN A 61 10.26 -1.15 -8.03
CA ASN A 61 10.11 0.12 -7.31
C ASN A 61 8.97 0.10 -6.29
N GLY A 62 7.98 -0.79 -6.46
CA GLY A 62 6.79 -0.84 -5.62
C GLY A 62 5.85 0.35 -5.80
N ASN A 63 4.75 0.35 -5.02
CA ASN A 63 3.96 1.53 -4.75
C ASN A 63 4.14 1.98 -3.29
N CYS A 64 3.80 3.23 -3.00
CA CYS A 64 4.04 3.90 -1.73
C CYS A 64 2.73 4.40 -1.11
N PRO A 65 1.96 3.53 -0.43
CA PRO A 65 0.82 3.92 0.40
C PRO A 65 1.35 4.46 1.74
N GLU A 66 1.76 5.72 1.79
CA GLU A 66 2.43 6.30 2.96
C GLU A 66 1.44 6.85 4.00
N GLY A 67 0.22 7.22 3.58
CA GLY A 67 -0.81 7.68 4.50
C GLY A 67 -1.53 6.52 5.21
N ASP A 68 -1.94 6.70 6.47
CA ASP A 68 -2.76 5.69 7.15
C ASP A 68 -4.07 5.44 6.38
N GLY A 69 -4.44 4.16 6.21
CA GLY A 69 -5.60 3.72 5.46
C GLY A 69 -5.51 3.96 3.96
N SER A 70 -4.31 4.26 3.42
CA SER A 70 -4.14 4.52 1.99
C SER A 70 -4.01 3.24 1.16
N VAL A 71 -4.41 3.33 -0.11
CA VAL A 71 -4.35 2.20 -1.06
C VAL A 71 -3.65 2.59 -2.35
N THR A 72 -2.81 1.70 -2.89
CA THR A 72 -2.07 1.93 -4.13
C THR A 72 -2.02 0.68 -5.01
N PHE A 73 -2.62 0.78 -6.19
CA PHE A 73 -2.57 -0.25 -7.23
C PHE A 73 -1.77 0.27 -8.42
N GLY A 74 -1.26 -0.62 -9.27
CA GLY A 74 -0.52 -0.23 -10.48
C GLY A 74 0.99 -0.14 -10.22
N ARG A 75 1.67 0.86 -10.78
CA ARG A 75 3.13 0.91 -10.84
C ARG A 75 3.71 2.26 -10.38
N SER A 76 4.66 2.24 -9.44
CA SER A 76 5.37 3.44 -8.95
C SER A 76 4.44 4.58 -8.51
N ASN A 77 3.29 4.26 -7.92
CA ASN A 77 2.28 5.21 -7.46
C ASN A 77 2.47 5.58 -5.98
N ILE A 78 2.09 6.80 -5.59
CA ILE A 78 2.23 7.33 -4.22
C ILE A 78 0.85 7.74 -3.69
N ALA A 79 0.48 7.28 -2.49
CA ALA A 79 -0.72 7.71 -1.78
C ALA A 79 -0.31 8.12 -0.35
N SER A 80 0.22 9.34 -0.21
CA SER A 80 0.80 9.84 1.03
C SER A 80 -0.18 10.63 1.90
N GLY A 81 -1.34 11.03 1.35
CA GLY A 81 -2.41 11.61 2.14
C GLY A 81 -3.10 10.56 3.03
N LYS A 82 -3.52 10.95 4.23
CA LYS A 82 -4.29 10.04 5.10
C LYS A 82 -5.62 9.67 4.43
N TRP A 83 -5.94 8.38 4.37
CA TRP A 83 -7.06 7.81 3.61
C TRP A 83 -7.08 8.15 2.12
N SER A 84 -5.91 8.45 1.53
CA SER A 84 -5.81 8.70 0.09
C SER A 84 -5.79 7.39 -0.72
N SER A 85 -6.07 7.49 -2.02
CA SER A 85 -6.12 6.31 -2.89
C SER A 85 -5.53 6.57 -4.28
N VAL A 86 -4.77 5.61 -4.80
CA VAL A 86 -4.44 5.50 -6.21
C VAL A 86 -4.89 4.12 -6.70
N LEU A 87 -5.95 4.07 -7.51
CA LEU A 87 -6.58 2.80 -7.92
C LEU A 87 -5.95 2.14 -9.15
N GLY A 88 -4.88 2.71 -9.71
CA GLY A 88 -4.11 2.09 -10.78
C GLY A 88 -3.18 3.06 -11.51
N GLY A 89 -2.72 2.64 -12.69
CA GLY A 89 -1.88 3.46 -13.57
C GLY A 89 -0.40 3.53 -13.14
N TYR A 90 0.29 4.57 -13.59
CA TYR A 90 1.73 4.76 -13.44
C TYR A 90 2.07 6.16 -12.89
N ARG A 91 2.95 6.24 -11.89
CA ARG A 91 3.50 7.52 -11.35
C ARG A 91 2.44 8.55 -10.89
N ASN A 92 1.24 8.10 -10.53
CA ASN A 92 0.21 8.96 -9.96
C ASN A 92 0.49 9.23 -8.47
N THR A 93 0.13 10.44 -8.01
CA THR A 93 0.32 10.89 -6.61
C THR A 93 -1.01 11.36 -6.01
N ALA A 94 -1.40 10.78 -4.88
CA ALA A 94 -2.50 11.25 -4.04
C ALA A 94 -1.96 11.69 -2.67
N SER A 95 -1.60 12.97 -2.54
CA SER A 95 -0.95 13.52 -1.34
C SER A 95 -1.91 14.28 -0.41
N GLY A 96 -3.07 14.69 -0.91
CA GLY A 96 -4.11 15.30 -0.07
C GLY A 96 -4.80 14.27 0.83
N LYS A 97 -5.22 14.67 2.03
CA LYS A 97 -6.10 13.85 2.88
C LYS A 97 -7.42 13.57 2.15
N TYR A 98 -7.87 12.32 2.15
CA TYR A 98 -8.96 11.81 1.31
C TYR A 98 -8.78 11.99 -0.22
N ALA A 99 -7.59 12.35 -0.72
CA ALA A 99 -7.40 12.55 -2.15
C ALA A 99 -7.46 11.23 -2.93
N SER A 100 -7.93 11.29 -4.17
CA SER A 100 -8.09 10.09 -5.03
C SER A 100 -7.56 10.30 -6.44
N VAL A 101 -6.87 9.29 -6.96
CA VAL A 101 -6.57 9.16 -8.39
C VAL A 101 -7.04 7.80 -8.87
N LEU A 102 -8.02 7.76 -9.78
CA LEU A 102 -8.55 6.47 -10.27
C LEU A 102 -7.56 5.70 -11.15
N GLY A 103 -6.65 6.40 -11.84
CA GLY A 103 -5.61 5.80 -12.66
C GLY A 103 -4.96 6.80 -13.62
N GLY A 104 -4.42 6.29 -14.73
CA GLY A 104 -3.72 7.12 -15.73
C GLY A 104 -2.21 7.20 -15.52
N SER A 105 -1.56 8.25 -16.04
CA SER A 105 -0.11 8.45 -15.90
C SER A 105 0.26 9.85 -15.41
N ASP A 106 1.06 9.94 -14.35
CA ASP A 106 1.63 11.19 -13.83
C ASP A 106 0.57 12.22 -13.37
N ASN A 107 -0.58 11.76 -12.87
CA ASN A 107 -1.62 12.62 -12.29
C ASN A 107 -1.34 12.94 -10.81
N THR A 108 -1.76 14.13 -10.34
CA THR A 108 -1.57 14.57 -8.93
C THR A 108 -2.87 15.07 -8.30
N ALA A 109 -3.31 14.45 -7.21
CA ALA A 109 -4.40 14.91 -6.34
C ALA A 109 -3.81 15.33 -4.98
N SER A 110 -3.71 16.63 -4.73
CA SER A 110 -2.97 17.24 -3.62
C SER A 110 -3.81 18.08 -2.66
N GLY A 111 -5.03 18.50 -3.07
CA GLY A 111 -6.00 19.15 -2.18
C GLY A 111 -6.72 18.15 -1.28
N GLU A 112 -7.22 18.61 -0.13
CA GLU A 112 -8.05 17.76 0.74
C GLU A 112 -9.38 17.41 0.04
N ASN A 113 -9.73 16.13 -0.02
CA ASN A 113 -10.84 15.59 -0.82
C ASN A 113 -10.70 15.76 -2.35
N SER A 114 -9.55 16.21 -2.87
CA SER A 114 -9.35 16.38 -4.31
C SER A 114 -9.39 15.04 -5.07
N SER A 115 -9.84 15.06 -6.33
CA SER A 115 -9.96 13.85 -7.14
C SER A 115 -9.49 14.06 -8.57
N VAL A 116 -8.79 13.08 -9.12
CA VAL A 116 -8.49 12.95 -10.55
C VAL A 116 -9.07 11.64 -11.08
N SER A 117 -9.98 11.73 -12.03
CA SER A 117 -10.69 10.57 -12.60
C SER A 117 -9.86 9.73 -13.58
N GLY A 118 -8.70 10.24 -14.02
CA GLY A 118 -7.79 9.53 -14.93
C GLY A 118 -7.06 10.48 -15.87
N GLY A 119 -6.66 9.98 -17.05
CA GLY A 119 -5.92 10.76 -18.06
C GLY A 119 -4.42 10.81 -17.76
N SER A 120 -3.76 11.90 -18.14
CA SER A 120 -2.33 12.08 -17.85
C SER A 120 -1.97 13.54 -17.57
N ASN A 121 -1.04 13.76 -16.64
CA ASN A 121 -0.56 15.08 -16.21
C ASN A 121 -1.66 16.02 -15.67
N ASN A 122 -2.77 15.47 -15.17
CA ASN A 122 -3.82 16.25 -14.52
C ASN A 122 -3.44 16.59 -13.07
N ILE A 123 -3.81 17.80 -12.61
CA ILE A 123 -3.54 18.28 -11.25
C ILE A 123 -4.85 18.77 -10.62
N ALA A 124 -5.15 18.28 -9.41
CA ALA A 124 -6.17 18.83 -8.51
C ALA A 124 -5.50 19.21 -7.19
N SER A 125 -5.72 20.45 -6.71
CA SER A 125 -4.94 21.04 -5.60
C SER A 125 -5.77 21.85 -4.60
N SER A 126 -7.10 21.76 -4.68
CA SER A 126 -8.08 22.49 -3.87
C SER A 126 -9.25 21.58 -3.53
#